data_AF-E6ZU43-F1
#
_entry.id   AF-E6ZU43-F1
#
_cell.length_a   1.000
_cell.length_b   1.000
_cell.length_c   1.000
_cell.angle_alpha   90.00
_cell.angle_beta   90.00
_cell.angle_gamma   90.00
#
_symmetry.space_group_name_H-M   'P 1'
#
loop_
_entity.id
_entity.type
_entity.pdbx_description
1 polymer ?
#
loop_
_entity_poly.entity_id
_entity_poly.type
_entity_poly.pdbx_seq_one_letter_code
_entity_poly.pdbx_strand_id
1 'polypeptide(L)'
;MFKPTQVACSKASRLPLNSKKANRDFYKGTRTGNIMRRKRIATADPRGNQLYDANGKERYWHLKTKRIDEARVPNYVVPPGLAETQLRPYVFAGASVDGGVSRKGKFGLPEYPRMDANGFDGTYYRSVIGDMLQKRRIKEQQDEDRRTAQASSRS
;
A
#
# COMPACT_ATOMS: atom_id res chain seq x y z
N MET A 1 21.23 30.34 30.97
CA MET A 1 19.83 30.29 31.47
C MET A 1 18.95 31.07 30.50
N PHE A 2 18.28 30.39 29.57
CA PHE A 2 17.40 31.04 28.59
C PHE A 2 16.14 31.53 29.30
N LYS A 3 15.98 32.85 29.45
CA LYS A 3 14.70 33.45 29.85
C LYS A 3 13.77 33.39 28.63
N PRO A 4 12.62 32.68 28.69
CA PRO A 4 11.67 32.73 27.58
C PRO A 4 11.17 34.15 27.46
N THR A 5 11.34 34.75 26.28
CA THR A 5 10.86 36.10 25.97
C THR A 5 9.33 36.13 26.07
N GLN A 6 8.79 37.16 26.74
CA GLN A 6 7.37 37.33 27.10
C GLN A 6 6.37 37.21 25.93
N VAL A 7 6.83 37.23 24.67
CA VAL A 7 5.99 37.01 23.47
C VAL A 7 5.44 35.57 23.40
N ALA A 8 6.08 34.62 24.07
CA ALA A 8 5.58 33.25 24.21
C ALA A 8 4.30 33.15 25.09
N CYS A 9 4.02 34.16 25.91
CA CYS A 9 2.80 34.27 26.73
C CYS A 9 1.70 35.10 26.05
N SER A 10 1.68 35.16 24.71
CA SER A 10 0.58 35.82 23.99
C SER A 10 -0.73 35.06 24.20
N LYS A 11 -1.82 35.80 24.47
CA LYS A 11 -3.15 35.25 24.83
C LYS A 11 -3.72 34.24 23.82
N ALA A 12 -3.30 34.32 22.56
CA ALA A 12 -3.68 33.39 21.52
C ALA A 12 -2.45 33.01 20.68
N SER A 13 -2.14 31.72 20.67
CA SER A 13 -1.05 31.17 19.87
C SER A 13 -1.38 31.25 18.37
N ARG A 14 -0.45 31.78 17.55
CA ARG A 14 -0.56 31.76 16.07
C ARG A 14 -0.19 30.40 15.45
N LEU A 15 -0.11 29.34 16.26
CA LEU A 15 0.15 27.99 15.78
C LEU A 15 -1.08 27.45 15.03
N PRO A 16 -0.89 26.50 14.09
CA PRO A 16 -2.00 25.86 13.39
C PRO A 16 -3.05 25.31 14.37
N LEU A 17 -4.31 25.69 14.18
CA LEU A 17 -5.42 25.20 15.00
C LEU A 17 -5.53 23.69 14.88
N ASN A 18 -5.91 23.00 15.95
CA ASN A 18 -6.28 21.58 15.91
C ASN A 18 -7.79 21.45 16.13
N SER A 19 -8.33 20.22 16.04
CA SER A 19 -9.76 19.96 16.21
C SER A 19 -10.33 20.25 17.61
N LYS A 20 -9.49 20.67 18.58
CA LYS A 20 -9.87 20.94 19.97
C LYS A 20 -9.77 22.42 20.36
N LYS A 21 -9.23 23.28 19.50
CA LYS A 21 -8.85 24.66 19.82
C LYS A 21 -9.88 25.72 19.40
N ALA A 22 -11.05 25.34 18.90
CA ALA A 22 -12.03 26.26 18.36
C ALA A 22 -13.47 25.88 18.76
N ASN A 23 -14.45 26.69 18.34
CA ASN A 23 -15.86 26.52 18.68
C ASN A 23 -16.47 25.22 18.13
N ARG A 24 -17.67 24.88 18.62
CA ARG A 24 -18.42 23.65 18.28
C ARG A 24 -18.53 23.39 16.77
N ASP A 25 -18.65 24.44 15.97
CA ASP A 25 -18.84 24.35 14.52
C ASP A 25 -17.53 24.23 13.74
N PHE A 26 -16.39 24.38 14.41
CA PHE A 26 -15.08 24.21 13.76
C PHE A 26 -14.74 22.73 13.61
N TYR A 27 -15.03 22.18 12.43
CA TYR A 27 -14.62 20.84 12.05
C TYR A 27 -13.31 20.88 11.24
N LYS A 28 -12.21 20.40 11.84
CA LYS A 28 -10.91 20.28 11.16
C LYS A 28 -10.69 18.91 10.50
N GLY A 29 -11.03 17.83 11.19
CA GLY A 29 -10.68 16.46 10.82
C GLY A 29 -9.21 16.08 11.06
N THR A 30 -8.89 14.81 10.82
CA THR A 30 -7.60 14.16 11.16
C THR A 30 -7.04 13.30 10.02
N ARG A 31 -7.42 13.58 8.76
CA ARG A 31 -7.17 12.73 7.58
C ARG A 31 -7.80 11.34 7.61
N THR A 32 -8.65 11.05 8.60
CA THR A 32 -9.52 9.87 8.53
C THR A 32 -10.45 10.01 7.33
N GLY A 33 -10.26 9.15 6.32
CA GLY A 33 -11.04 9.16 5.09
C GLY A 33 -12.53 8.96 5.36
N ASN A 34 -13.37 9.40 4.43
CA ASN A 34 -14.82 9.18 4.55
C ASN A 34 -15.20 7.77 4.08
N ILE A 35 -15.45 6.88 5.04
CA ILE A 35 -15.92 5.50 4.80
C ILE A 35 -17.45 5.40 4.67
N MET A 36 -18.20 6.47 4.89
CA MET A 36 -19.67 6.42 4.83
C MET A 36 -20.17 6.58 3.39
N ARG A 37 -21.23 5.83 3.05
CA ARG A 37 -21.98 6.07 1.80
C ARG A 37 -22.55 7.48 1.83
N ARG A 38 -22.34 8.23 0.75
CA ARG A 38 -22.92 9.57 0.58
C ARG A 38 -24.22 9.43 -0.18
N LYS A 39 -25.30 10.01 0.34
CA LYS A 39 -26.50 10.27 -0.47
C LYS A 39 -26.23 11.58 -1.20
N ARG A 40 -26.22 11.57 -2.55
CA ARG A 40 -26.30 12.83 -3.29
C ARG A 40 -27.70 13.38 -3.03
N ILE A 41 -27.75 14.55 -2.41
CA ILE A 41 -28.99 15.29 -2.20
C ILE A 41 -28.80 16.59 -2.96
N ALA A 42 -29.75 16.91 -3.84
CA ALA A 42 -29.80 18.23 -4.43
C ALA A 42 -29.88 19.27 -3.30
N THR A 43 -29.02 20.28 -3.34
CA THR A 43 -29.04 21.38 -2.38
C THR A 43 -30.13 22.40 -2.72
N ALA A 44 -30.49 22.49 -3.99
CA ALA A 44 -31.53 23.38 -4.48
C ALA A 44 -32.50 22.65 -5.42
N ASP A 45 -33.71 23.18 -5.56
CA ASP A 45 -34.64 22.79 -6.61
C ASP A 45 -34.13 23.26 -8.00
N PRO A 46 -34.72 22.81 -9.12
CA PRO A 46 -34.35 23.27 -10.46
C PRO A 46 -34.51 24.79 -10.69
N ARG A 47 -35.22 25.49 -9.79
CA ARG A 47 -35.44 26.95 -9.83
C ARG A 47 -34.45 27.71 -8.93
N GLY A 48 -33.55 27.02 -8.23
CA GLY A 48 -32.52 27.60 -7.37
C GLY A 48 -32.91 27.78 -5.89
N ASN A 49 -34.08 27.31 -5.45
CA ASN A 49 -34.50 27.45 -4.05
C ASN A 49 -33.83 26.40 -3.15
N GLN A 50 -33.33 26.83 -1.98
CA GLN A 50 -32.69 25.95 -1.00
C GLN A 50 -33.67 24.87 -0.49
N LEU A 51 -33.24 23.61 -0.55
CA LEU A 51 -34.05 22.48 -0.09
C LEU A 51 -33.81 22.20 1.41
N TYR A 52 -34.87 21.84 2.12
CA TYR A 52 -34.85 21.51 3.55
C TYR A 52 -35.19 20.04 3.81
N ASP A 53 -34.72 19.48 4.92
CA ASP A 53 -35.04 18.14 5.38
C ASP A 53 -36.43 18.09 6.06
N ALA A 54 -36.89 16.89 6.44
CA ALA A 54 -38.17 16.70 7.10
C ALA A 54 -38.27 17.37 8.49
N ASN A 55 -37.14 17.81 9.04
CA ASN A 55 -37.04 18.48 10.33
C ASN A 55 -36.79 20.00 10.18
N GLY A 56 -36.91 20.54 8.96
CA GLY A 56 -36.70 21.97 8.67
C GLY A 56 -35.24 22.42 8.62
N LYS A 57 -34.26 21.50 8.57
CA LYS A 57 -32.83 21.85 8.41
C LYS A 57 -32.42 21.87 6.96
N GLU A 58 -31.56 22.80 6.58
CA GLU A 58 -31.03 22.89 5.22
C GLU A 58 -30.35 21.58 4.76
N ARG A 59 -30.67 21.14 3.55
CA ARG A 59 -30.04 19.96 2.94
C ARG A 59 -28.66 20.31 2.42
N TYR A 60 -27.64 19.78 3.09
CA TYR A 60 -26.26 19.88 2.64
C TYR A 60 -25.85 18.73 1.69
N TRP A 61 -24.91 19.04 0.80
CA TRP A 61 -24.40 18.14 -0.26
C TRP A 61 -23.77 16.83 0.25
N HIS A 62 -23.46 16.75 1.54
CA HIS A 62 -22.68 15.68 2.16
C HIS A 62 -23.44 15.01 3.32
N LEU A 63 -24.73 14.74 3.13
CA LEU A 63 -25.49 13.96 4.10
C LEU A 63 -24.87 12.55 4.19
N LYS A 64 -24.14 12.32 5.30
CA LYS A 64 -23.58 11.00 5.61
C LYS A 64 -24.75 10.09 5.91
N THR A 65 -24.88 9.02 5.16
CA THR A 65 -25.82 7.96 5.54
C THR A 65 -25.29 7.24 6.78
N LYS A 66 -26.14 6.45 7.45
CA LYS A 66 -25.73 5.57 8.56
C LYS A 66 -25.06 4.27 8.08
N ARG A 67 -24.79 4.12 6.77
CA ARG A 67 -24.22 2.90 6.17
C ARG A 67 -22.80 3.13 5.71
N ILE A 68 -21.94 2.14 5.96
CA ILE A 68 -20.55 2.10 5.50
C ILE A 68 -20.54 1.76 4.01
N ASP A 69 -19.60 2.36 3.29
CA ASP A 69 -19.26 2.03 1.92
C ASP A 69 -18.05 1.11 1.93
N GLU A 70 -18.29 -0.21 1.90
CA GLU A 70 -17.24 -1.24 1.99
C GLU A 70 -16.16 -1.08 0.91
N ALA A 71 -16.53 -0.57 -0.28
CA ALA A 71 -15.59 -0.29 -1.36
C ALA A 71 -14.58 0.83 -1.02
N ARG A 72 -14.86 1.65 0.00
CA ARG A 72 -13.99 2.75 0.45
C ARG A 72 -13.22 2.41 1.72
N VAL A 73 -13.46 1.25 2.31
CA VAL A 73 -12.74 0.79 3.50
C VAL A 73 -11.37 0.26 3.03
N PRO A 74 -10.26 0.80 3.53
CA PRO A 74 -8.94 0.25 3.22
C PRO A 74 -8.82 -1.18 3.75
N ASN A 75 -8.42 -2.11 2.88
CA ASN A 75 -8.21 -3.51 3.22
C ASN A 75 -6.71 -3.82 3.22
N TYR A 76 -6.20 -4.35 4.33
CA TYR A 76 -4.82 -4.82 4.44
C TYR A 76 -4.79 -6.32 4.13
N VAL A 77 -4.27 -6.67 2.95
CA VAL A 77 -4.19 -8.06 2.49
C VAL A 77 -2.94 -8.71 3.09
N VAL A 78 -3.14 -9.79 3.86
CA VAL A 78 -2.05 -10.59 4.43
C VAL A 78 -1.85 -11.84 3.55
N PRO A 79 -0.67 -12.04 2.96
CA PRO A 79 -0.42 -13.22 2.13
C PRO A 79 -0.41 -14.50 3.00
N PRO A 80 -0.98 -15.61 2.50
CA PRO A 80 -0.92 -16.89 3.20
C PRO A 80 0.53 -17.41 3.26
N GLY A 81 0.84 -18.22 4.27
CA GLY A 81 2.19 -18.82 4.43
C GLY A 81 3.28 -17.84 4.86
N LEU A 82 2.95 -16.60 5.23
CA LEU A 82 3.96 -15.61 5.66
C LEU A 82 4.84 -16.10 6.81
N ALA A 83 4.28 -16.90 7.72
CA ALA A 83 5.00 -17.48 8.86
C ALA A 83 6.02 -18.57 8.47
N GLU A 84 5.82 -19.22 7.33
CA GLU A 84 6.67 -20.31 6.82
C GLU A 84 7.82 -19.77 5.96
N THR A 85 7.79 -18.48 5.61
CA THR A 85 8.82 -17.87 4.79
C THR A 85 10.17 -17.88 5.52
N GLN A 86 11.22 -18.20 4.77
CA GLN A 86 12.61 -18.09 5.26
C GLN A 86 13.09 -16.63 5.32
N LEU A 87 12.32 -15.70 4.75
CA LEU A 87 12.65 -14.28 4.71
C LEU A 87 12.50 -13.68 6.11
N ARG A 88 13.56 -13.00 6.55
CA ARG A 88 13.59 -12.28 7.82
C ARG A 88 13.74 -10.78 7.55
N PRO A 89 13.26 -9.91 8.46
CA PRO A 89 13.46 -8.46 8.34
C PRO A 89 14.94 -8.04 8.32
N TYR A 90 15.80 -8.88 8.90
CA TYR A 90 17.23 -8.64 9.01
C TYR A 90 18.02 -9.72 8.30
N VAL A 91 19.21 -9.36 7.82
CA VAL A 91 20.11 -10.25 7.07
C VAL A 91 21.43 -10.36 7.82
N PHE A 92 22.03 -11.55 7.82
CA PHE A 92 23.34 -11.78 8.40
C PHE A 92 24.44 -11.19 7.50
N ALA A 93 25.23 -10.26 8.04
CA ALA A 93 26.29 -9.55 7.32
C ALA A 93 27.68 -10.14 7.62
N GLY A 94 27.81 -11.47 7.52
CA GLY A 94 29.04 -12.22 7.75
C GLY A 94 29.66 -12.79 6.46
N ALA A 95 30.53 -13.78 6.60
CA ALA A 95 31.13 -14.46 5.47
C ALA A 95 30.08 -15.27 4.69
N SER A 96 30.20 -15.34 3.37
CA SER A 96 29.25 -16.09 2.52
C SER A 96 29.23 -17.58 2.81
N VAL A 97 30.34 -18.13 3.31
CA VAL A 97 30.44 -19.54 3.73
C VAL A 97 29.50 -19.88 4.88
N ASP A 98 29.21 -18.90 5.74
CA ASP A 98 28.31 -19.03 6.89
C ASP A 98 26.86 -18.60 6.55
N GLY A 99 26.54 -18.46 5.25
CA GLY A 99 25.25 -17.93 4.79
C GLY A 99 25.11 -16.42 4.93
N GLY A 100 26.22 -15.70 5.18
CA GLY A 100 26.25 -14.25 5.22
C GLY A 100 26.21 -13.61 3.83
N VAL A 101 25.75 -12.37 3.75
CA VAL A 101 25.91 -11.57 2.53
C VAL A 101 27.25 -10.84 2.62
N SER A 102 28.20 -11.23 1.76
CA SER A 102 29.52 -10.58 1.66
C SER A 102 29.34 -9.07 1.50
N ARG A 103 29.87 -8.31 2.47
CA ARG A 103 29.86 -6.84 2.46
C ARG A 103 30.76 -6.31 1.34
N LYS A 104 30.26 -6.24 0.12
CA LYS A 104 30.78 -5.27 -0.86
C LYS A 104 30.13 -3.91 -0.57
N GLY A 105 30.70 -3.15 0.36
CA GLY A 105 30.35 -1.74 0.61
C GLY A 105 29.26 -1.46 1.66
N LYS A 106 28.95 -0.17 1.82
CA LYS A 106 27.94 0.37 2.77
C LYS A 106 26.53 -0.05 2.32
N PHE A 107 25.72 -0.54 3.27
CA PHE A 107 24.31 -0.87 3.05
C PHE A 107 23.56 0.37 2.50
N GLY A 108 22.91 0.24 1.35
CA GLY A 108 22.00 1.27 0.82
C GLY A 108 22.64 2.43 0.02
N LEU A 109 23.74 2.22 -0.71
CA LEU A 109 24.33 3.26 -1.59
C LEU A 109 24.20 2.96 -3.11
N PRO A 110 24.33 3.99 -3.98
CA PRO A 110 24.00 4.00 -5.42
C PRO A 110 24.71 2.99 -6.33
N GLU A 111 25.69 2.24 -5.81
CA GLU A 111 26.60 1.40 -6.60
C GLU A 111 26.05 0.00 -6.90
N TYR A 112 24.97 -0.41 -6.23
CA TYR A 112 24.26 -1.62 -6.65
C TYR A 112 23.61 -1.38 -8.00
N PRO A 113 23.74 -2.31 -8.97
CA PRO A 113 23.09 -2.17 -10.27
C PRO A 113 21.60 -1.97 -10.03
N ARG A 114 21.14 -0.75 -10.28
CA ARG A 114 19.72 -0.46 -10.28
C ARG A 114 19.14 -1.10 -11.51
N MET A 115 17.89 -1.54 -11.39
CA MET A 115 17.10 -1.83 -12.56
C MET A 115 17.08 -0.57 -13.43
N ASP A 116 17.58 -0.70 -14.65
CA ASP A 116 17.67 0.41 -15.60
C ASP A 116 16.27 0.72 -16.16
N ALA A 117 16.14 1.86 -16.84
CA ALA A 117 14.86 2.26 -17.43
C ALA A 117 14.32 1.25 -18.45
N ASN A 118 15.19 0.40 -19.00
CA ASN A 118 14.87 -0.67 -19.94
C ASN A 118 14.78 -2.05 -19.27
N GLY A 119 14.89 -2.14 -17.95
CA GLY A 119 14.98 -3.42 -17.22
C GLY A 119 13.71 -4.26 -17.26
N PHE A 120 12.58 -3.67 -17.66
CA PHE A 120 11.30 -4.34 -17.89
C PHE A 120 10.77 -4.09 -19.31
N ASP A 121 11.64 -4.13 -20.31
CA ASP A 121 11.22 -4.03 -21.70
C ASP A 121 10.58 -5.35 -22.22
N GLY A 122 9.82 -5.28 -23.30
CA GLY A 122 9.19 -6.43 -23.94
C GLY A 122 10.21 -7.49 -24.38
N THR A 123 11.43 -7.08 -24.69
CA THR A 123 12.56 -7.98 -25.00
C THR A 123 12.96 -8.84 -23.79
N TYR A 124 13.03 -8.25 -22.59
CA TYR A 124 13.30 -8.96 -21.33
C TYR A 124 12.20 -9.99 -21.02
N TYR A 125 10.93 -9.62 -21.15
CA TYR A 125 9.85 -10.58 -20.90
C TYR A 125 9.83 -11.72 -21.92
N ARG A 126 10.20 -11.46 -23.18
CA ARG A 126 10.32 -12.51 -24.21
C ARG A 126 11.44 -13.51 -23.89
N SER A 127 12.59 -13.05 -23.39
CA SER A 127 13.66 -13.97 -22.99
C SER A 127 13.27 -14.81 -21.77
N VAL A 128 12.65 -14.20 -20.76
CA VAL A 128 12.15 -14.91 -19.56
C VAL A 128 11.11 -15.98 -19.94
N ILE A 129 10.18 -15.67 -20.85
CA ILE A 129 9.20 -16.64 -21.37
C ILE A 129 9.90 -17.75 -22.15
N GLY A 130 10.87 -17.42 -23.00
CA GLY A 130 11.66 -18.40 -23.75
C GLY A 130 12.37 -19.39 -22.82
N ASP A 131 13.08 -18.89 -21.82
CA ASP A 131 13.78 -19.69 -20.81
C ASP A 131 12.82 -20.57 -20.01
N MET A 132 11.66 -20.02 -19.62
CA MET A 132 10.63 -20.78 -18.92
C MET A 132 10.11 -21.95 -19.78
N LEU A 133 9.83 -21.71 -21.06
CA LEU A 133 9.37 -22.75 -21.98
C LEU A 133 10.44 -23.81 -22.23
N GLN A 134 11.71 -23.43 -22.35
CA GLN A 134 12.81 -24.38 -22.47
C GLN A 134 12.96 -25.25 -21.22
N LYS A 135 12.97 -24.64 -20.02
CA LYS A 135 13.04 -25.38 -18.75
C LYS A 135 11.87 -26.35 -18.60
N ARG A 136 10.67 -25.95 -19.04
CA ARG A 136 9.49 -26.82 -19.06
C ARG A 136 9.68 -28.02 -19.97
N ARG A 137 10.13 -27.82 -21.22
CA ARG A 137 10.40 -28.92 -22.17
C ARG A 137 11.45 -29.89 -21.63
N ILE A 138 12.54 -29.39 -21.07
CA ILE A 138 13.58 -30.23 -20.47
C ILE A 138 13.01 -31.08 -19.34
N LYS A 139 12.18 -30.48 -18.47
CA LYS A 139 11.52 -31.22 -17.39
C LYS A 139 10.57 -32.30 -17.92
N GLU A 140 9.76 -31.98 -18.93
CA GLU A 140 8.85 -32.92 -19.58
C GLU A 140 9.61 -34.11 -20.18
N GLN A 141 10.72 -33.85 -20.88
CA GLN A 141 11.59 -34.89 -21.43
C GLN A 141 12.24 -35.76 -20.34
N GLN A 142 12.74 -35.14 -19.26
CA GLN A 142 13.29 -35.89 -18.11
C GLN A 142 12.24 -36.79 -17.45
N ASP A 143 11.00 -36.32 -17.33
CA ASP A 143 9.90 -37.09 -16.78
C ASP A 143 9.51 -38.26 -17.71
N GLU A 144 9.58 -38.08 -19.03
CA GLU A 144 9.36 -39.15 -20.03
C GLU A 144 10.47 -40.19 -20.01
N ASP A 145 11.74 -39.77 -20.03
CA ASP A 145 12.91 -40.65 -19.92
C ASP A 145 12.88 -41.47 -18.62
N ARG A 146 12.43 -40.85 -17.52
CA ARG A 146 12.24 -41.54 -16.25
C ARG A 146 11.16 -42.61 -16.33
N ARG A 147 10.04 -42.35 -17.03
CA ARG A 147 8.96 -43.32 -17.22
C ARG A 147 9.40 -44.49 -18.10
N THR A 148 10.12 -44.24 -19.19
CA THR A 148 10.61 -45.31 -20.09
C THR A 148 11.63 -46.19 -19.38
N ALA A 149 12.56 -45.62 -18.61
CA ALA A 149 13.51 -46.38 -17.79
C ALA A 149 12.83 -47.23 -16.70
N GLN A 150 11.74 -46.73 -16.10
CA GLN A 150 10.94 -47.51 -15.14
C GLN A 150 10.14 -48.63 -15.82
N ALA A 151 9.74 -48.45 -17.07
CA ALA A 151 9.04 -49.49 -17.84
C ALA A 151 10.00 -50.60 -18.28
N SER A 152 11.21 -50.26 -18.74
CA SER A 152 12.22 -51.23 -19.18
C SER A 152 12.85 -52.02 -18.03
N SER A 153 12.87 -51.48 -16.81
CA SER A 153 13.34 -52.19 -15.62
C SER A 153 12.32 -53.16 -15.01
N ARG A 154 11.08 -53.20 -15.53
CA ARG A 154 10.00 -54.09 -15.07
C ARG A 154 9.74 -55.27 -16.01
N SER A 155 10.39 -55.33 -17.18
CA SER A 155 10.39 -56.47 -18.11
C SER A 155 11.60 -57.35 -17.89
#